data_AF-A0A961ZC48-F1
#
_entry.id   AF-A0A961ZC48-F1
#
_cell.length_a   1.000
_cell.length_b   1.000
_cell.length_c   1.000
_cell.angle_alpha   90.00
_cell.angle_beta   90.00
_cell.angle_gamma   90.00
#
_symmetry.space_group_name_H-M   'P 1'
#
loop_
_entity.id
_entity.type
_entity.pdbx_description
1 polymer ?
#
loop_
_entity_poly.entity_id
_entity_poly.type
_entity_poly.pdbx_seq_one_letter_code
_entity_poly.pdbx_strand_id
1 'polypeptide(L)' 'MTYTAGAARYDSMPYRHCGKWGLKLPVISLGLWQNFGGTRDHDSAFEILSHAFDAGVTHFDLAN' A
#
# COMPACT_ATOMS: atom_id res chain seq x y z
N MET A 1 16.73 -1.39 -10.85
CA MET A 1 16.14 -0.16 -11.44
C MET A 1 15.50 0.63 -10.31
N THR A 2 15.51 1.95 -10.39
CA THR A 2 14.79 2.80 -9.42
C THR A 2 13.31 2.79 -9.75
N TYR A 3 12.47 2.53 -8.76
CA TYR A 3 11.02 2.58 -8.92
C TYR A 3 10.52 4.03 -9.01
N THR A 4 9.58 4.26 -9.92
CA THR A 4 8.85 5.53 -10.08
C THR A 4 7.36 5.22 -10.01
N ALA A 5 6.68 5.82 -9.03
CA ALA A 5 5.25 5.59 -8.83
C ALA A 5 4.41 6.12 -10.01
N GLY A 6 3.36 5.38 -10.36
CA GLY A 6 2.40 5.72 -11.40
C GLY A 6 1.74 7.06 -11.14
N ALA A 7 1.72 7.93 -12.17
CA ALA A 7 1.19 9.29 -12.06
C ALA A 7 -0.32 9.32 -11.75
N ALA A 8 -1.06 8.30 -12.20
CA ALA A 8 -2.51 8.17 -12.07
C ALA A 8 -2.98 7.44 -10.79
N ARG A 9 -2.08 7.14 -9.85
CA ARG A 9 -2.39 6.30 -8.68
C ARG A 9 -3.49 6.81 -7.75
N TYR A 10 -3.86 8.09 -7.87
CA TYR A 10 -4.91 8.72 -7.06
C TYR A 10 -6.22 8.92 -7.82
N ASP A 11 -6.29 8.54 -9.10
CA ASP A 11 -7.43 8.85 -9.96
C ASP A 11 -8.65 7.97 -9.64
N SER A 12 -8.43 6.75 -9.16
CA SER A 12 -9.48 5.74 -8.97
C SER A 12 -9.72 5.33 -7.53
N MET A 13 -8.69 5.30 -6.66
CA MET A 13 -8.82 4.84 -5.27
C MET A 13 -9.69 5.81 -4.44
N PRO A 14 -10.84 5.36 -3.90
CA PRO A 14 -11.59 6.18 -2.97
C PRO A 14 -10.90 6.25 -1.60
N TYR A 15 -10.94 7.43 -0.96
CA TYR A 15 -10.41 7.66 0.38
C TYR A 15 -11.50 8.07 1.35
N ARG A 16 -11.53 7.47 2.54
CA ARG A 16 -12.54 7.72 3.59
C ARG A 16 -11.89 8.28 4.85
N HIS A 17 -12.59 9.19 5.53
CA HIS A 17 -12.13 9.72 6.82
C HIS A 17 -12.06 8.62 7.89
N CYS A 18 -10.97 8.59 8.64
CA CYS A 18 -10.82 7.75 9.83
C CYS A 18 -11.47 8.45 11.02
N GLY A 19 -12.79 8.24 11.18
CA GLY A 19 -13.60 8.92 12.18
C GLY A 19 -13.82 10.40 11.86
N LYS A 20 -13.77 11.26 12.88
CA LYS A 20 -14.06 12.70 12.75
C LYS A 20 -12.86 13.57 12.38
N TRP A 21 -11.68 12.97 12.22
CA TRP A 21 -10.42 13.67 12.04
C TRP A 21 -10.04 13.79 10.56
N GLY A 22 -9.05 14.64 10.27
CA GLY A 22 -8.62 14.93 8.89
C GLY A 22 -7.93 13.76 8.17
N LEU A 23 -7.54 12.69 8.87
CA LEU A 23 -6.89 11.54 8.27
C LEU A 23 -7.87 10.79 7.36
N LYS A 24 -7.47 10.57 6.10
CA LYS A 24 -8.18 9.72 5.16
C LYS A 24 -7.37 8.46 4.86
N LEU A 25 -8.03 7.31 4.89
CA LEU A 25 -7.46 6.01 4.52
C LEU A 25 -8.04 5.55 3.19
N PRO A 26 -7.27 4.82 2.37
CA PRO A 26 -7.81 4.18 1.17
C PRO A 26 -8.88 3.15 1.58
N VAL A 27 -9.92 2.97 0.75
CA VAL A 27 -10.96 1.96 1.04
C VAL A 27 -10.44 0.53 1.02
N ILE A 28 -9.25 0.31 0.44
CA ILE A 28 -8.47 -0.93 0.51
C ILE A 28 -7.10 -0.59 1.09
N SER A 29 -6.69 -1.32 2.12
CA SER A 29 -5.36 -1.22 2.75
C SER A 29 -4.58 -2.53 2.57
N LEU A 30 -3.26 -2.48 2.61
CA LEU A 30 -2.41 -3.68 2.51
C LEU A 30 -1.83 -4.05 3.88
N GLY A 31 -2.18 -5.24 4.39
CA GLY A 31 -1.56 -5.80 5.59
C GLY A 31 -0.37 -6.69 5.26
N LEU A 32 0.69 -6.59 6.06
CA LEU A 32 1.96 -7.30 5.85
C LEU A 32 2.13 -8.54 6.73
N TRP A 33 1.05 -9.07 7.31
CA TRP A 33 1.09 -10.23 8.22
C TRP A 33 1.72 -11.48 7.58
N GLN A 34 1.38 -11.76 6.32
CA GLN A 34 1.89 -12.89 5.56
C GLN A 34 2.63 -12.37 4.32
N ASN A 35 3.61 -13.13 3.84
CA ASN A 35 4.39 -12.83 2.62
C ASN A 35 5.49 -11.76 2.75
N PHE A 36 5.72 -11.18 3.94
CA PHE A 36 6.76 -10.17 4.18
C PHE A 36 7.78 -10.53 5.28
N GLY A 37 7.85 -11.81 5.65
CA GLY A 37 8.83 -12.32 6.63
C GLY A 37 10.21 -12.60 6.01
N GLY A 38 11.24 -12.75 6.85
CA GLY A 38 12.64 -12.89 6.42
C GLY A 38 12.99 -14.09 5.53
N THR A 39 12.06 -15.03 5.32
CA THR A 39 12.23 -16.15 4.38
C THR A 39 11.63 -15.89 2.99
N ARG A 40 11.07 -14.69 2.76
CA ARG A 40 10.46 -14.30 1.49
C ARG A 40 11.45 -13.50 0.66
N ASP A 41 11.37 -13.65 -0.65
CA ASP A 41 12.23 -12.92 -1.55
C ASP A 41 11.83 -11.44 -1.61
N HIS A 42 12.85 -10.59 -1.65
CA HIS A 42 12.68 -9.14 -1.64
C HIS A 42 11.92 -8.63 -2.87
N ASP A 43 12.18 -9.24 -4.04
CA ASP A 43 11.61 -8.80 -5.30
C ASP A 43 10.09 -9.01 -5.34
N SER A 44 9.58 -10.17 -4.90
CA SER A 44 8.14 -10.42 -4.79
C SER A 44 7.48 -9.50 -3.75
N ALA A 45 8.14 -9.27 -2.61
CA ALA A 45 7.63 -8.32 -1.61
C ALA A 45 7.54 -6.90 -2.21
N PHE A 46 8.55 -6.49 -2.96
CA PHE A 46 8.58 -5.20 -3.63
C PHE A 46 7.53 -5.08 -4.74
N GLU A 47 7.31 -6.13 -5.53
CA GLU A 47 6.27 -6.19 -6.55
C GLU A 47 4.88 -5.95 -5.94
N ILE A 48 4.57 -6.61 -4.82
CA ILE A 48 3.29 -6.43 -4.13
C ILE A 48 3.14 -4.99 -3.61
N LEU A 49 4.18 -4.44 -2.97
CA LEU A 49 4.16 -3.09 -2.40
C LEU A 49 4.01 -2.01 -3.47
N SER A 50 4.81 -2.10 -4.53
CA SER A 50 4.77 -1.16 -5.66
C SER A 50 3.42 -1.20 -6.37
N HIS A 51 2.89 -2.40 -6.68
CA HIS A 51 1.58 -2.55 -7.28
C HIS A 51 0.46 -1.93 -6.42
N ALA A 52 0.47 -2.21 -5.11
CA ALA A 52 -0.51 -1.64 -4.20
C ALA A 52 -0.46 -0.10 -4.19
N PHE A 53 0.74 0.48 -4.15
CA PHE A 53 0.91 1.93 -4.17
C PHE A 53 0.46 2.55 -5.51
N ASP A 54 0.77 1.92 -6.64
CA ASP A 54 0.32 2.36 -7.96
C ASP A 54 -1.20 2.25 -8.15
N ALA A 55 -1.85 1.33 -7.43
CA ALA A 55 -3.30 1.23 -7.33
C ALA A 55 -3.93 2.22 -6.32
N GLY A 56 -3.12 3.07 -5.68
CA GLY A 56 -3.58 4.10 -4.74
C GLY A 56 -3.68 3.67 -3.29
N VAL A 57 -3.23 2.46 -2.92
CA VAL A 57 -3.11 2.07 -1.51
C VAL A 57 -2.03 2.92 -0.84
N THR A 58 -2.42 3.74 0.13
CA THR A 58 -1.52 4.59 0.92
C THR A 58 -1.39 4.17 2.38
N HIS A 59 -2.05 3.07 2.76
CA HIS A 59 -2.01 2.52 4.11
C HIS A 59 -1.45 1.09 4.09
N PHE A 60 -0.31 0.92 4.74
CA PHE A 60 0.39 -0.35 4.92
C PHE A 60 0.41 -0.70 6.41
N ASP A 61 -0.17 -1.85 6.76
CA ASP A 61 -0.39 -2.28 8.14
C ASP A 61 0.62 -3.35 8.57
N LEU A 62 1.23 -3.18 9.74
CA LEU A 62 2.29 -4.03 10.30
C LEU A 62 2.09 -4.27 11.80
N ALA A 63 2.76 -5.29 12.34
CA ALA A 63 2.80 -5.62 13.77
C ALA A 63 4.20 -6.12 14.19
N ASN A 64 4.46 -6.15 15.51
CA ASN A 64 5.73 -6.57 16.13
C ASN A 64 5.80 -8.05 16.50
#